data_AF-A0A956HYL4-F1
#
_entry.id   AF-A0A956HYL4-F1
#
_cell.length_a   1.000
_cell.length_b   1.000
_cell.length_c   1.000
_cell.angle_alpha   90.00
_cell.angle_beta   90.00
_cell.angle_gamma   90.00
#
_symmetry.space_group_name_H-M   'P 1'
#
loop_
_entity.id
_entity.type
_entity.pdbx_description
1 polymer ?
#
loop_
_entity_poly.entity_id
_entity_poly.type
_entity_poly.pdbx_seq_one_letter_code
_entity_poly.pdbx_strand_id
1 'polypeptide(L)'
;KGGEPLVEIRRANGARVRPKDRLTVVASDFLMTGGDGMFPARPPVIEDGALMRDELVRVLRERAGSLRPDDPVLYDPAHPRFAFPSRPIHCATP
;
A
#
# COMPACT_ATOMS: atom_id res chain seq x y z
N LYS A 1 -4.74 -13.88 24.85
CA LYS A 1 -4.67 -14.97 23.84
C LYS A 1 -4.73 -14.32 22.47
N GLY A 2 -3.58 -14.03 21.85
CA GLY A 2 -3.54 -13.43 20.51
C GLY A 2 -3.56 -14.55 19.48
N GLY A 3 -4.65 -14.66 18.71
CA GLY A 3 -4.65 -15.50 17.51
C GLY A 3 -3.83 -14.83 16.42
N GLU A 4 -3.12 -15.61 15.61
CA GLU A 4 -2.46 -15.07 14.42
C GLU A 4 -3.49 -14.33 13.55
N PRO A 5 -3.18 -13.13 13.05
CA PRO A 5 -4.06 -12.43 12.14
C PRO A 5 -4.17 -13.24 10.84
N LEU A 6 -5.36 -13.79 10.59
CA LEU A 6 -5.67 -14.47 9.35
C LEU A 6 -6.00 -13.40 8.29
N VAL A 7 -4.98 -12.92 7.57
CA VAL A 7 -5.18 -11.98 6.47
C VAL A 7 -5.65 -12.74 5.23
N GLU A 8 -6.86 -12.41 4.75
CA GLU A 8 -7.39 -12.93 3.48
C GLU A 8 -7.26 -11.87 2.39
N ILE A 9 -6.62 -12.23 1.27
CA ILE A 9 -6.57 -11.38 0.08
C ILE A 9 -7.75 -11.74 -0.82
N ARG A 10 -8.54 -10.73 -1.19
CA ARG A 10 -9.68 -10.85 -2.10
C ARG A 10 -9.48 -10.00 -3.34
N ARG A 11 -10.05 -10.45 -4.45
CA ARG A 11 -10.13 -9.69 -5.70
C ARG A 11 -11.23 -8.64 -5.61
N ALA A 12 -11.24 -7.69 -6.54
CA ALA A 12 -12.27 -6.64 -6.63
C ALA A 12 -13.70 -7.20 -6.72
N ASN A 13 -13.88 -8.39 -7.29
CA ASN A 13 -15.18 -9.08 -7.35
C ASN A 13 -15.51 -9.88 -6.08
N GLY A 14 -14.74 -9.73 -5.00
CA GLY A 14 -14.95 -10.41 -3.72
C GLY A 14 -14.40 -11.84 -3.65
N ALA A 15 -13.93 -12.42 -4.75
CA ALA A 15 -13.39 -13.77 -4.78
C ALA A 15 -12.05 -13.86 -4.03
N ARG A 16 -11.87 -14.93 -3.26
CA ARG A 16 -10.61 -15.23 -2.57
C ARG A 16 -9.47 -15.49 -3.56
N VAL A 17 -8.29 -14.95 -3.28
CA VAL A 17 -7.05 -15.32 -3.97
C VAL A 17 -6.57 -16.68 -3.45
N ARG A 18 -6.38 -17.65 -4.35
CA ARG A 18 -5.98 -19.02 -4.00
C ARG A 18 -4.45 -19.18 -4.06
N PRO A 19 -3.87 -20.17 -3.36
CA PRO A 19 -2.41 -20.37 -3.32
C PRO A 19 -1.70 -20.54 -4.67
N LYS A 20 -2.42 -21.01 -5.70
CA LYS A 20 -1.87 -21.23 -7.06
C LYS A 20 -2.29 -20.16 -8.07
N ASP A 21 -3.00 -19.12 -7.62
CA ASP A 21 -3.36 -18.04 -8.52
C ASP A 21 -2.09 -17.25 -8.91
N ARG A 22 -1.95 -16.96 -10.21
CA ARG A 22 -0.90 -16.06 -10.69
C ARG A 22 -1.31 -14.63 -10.37
N LEU A 23 -0.38 -13.86 -9.79
CA LEU A 23 -0.58 -12.47 -9.42
C LEU A 23 0.53 -11.62 -10.04
N THR A 24 0.16 -10.44 -10.50
CA THR A 24 1.13 -9.37 -10.77
C THR A 24 1.29 -8.58 -9.48
N VAL A 25 2.55 -8.42 -9.05
CA VAL A 25 2.90 -7.65 -7.86
C VAL A 25 3.70 -6.44 -8.32
N VAL A 26 3.30 -5.25 -7.88
CA VAL A 26 4.06 -4.02 -8.07
C VAL A 26 4.70 -3.67 -6.74
N ALA A 27 6.03 -3.55 -6.72
CA ALA A 27 6.79 -3.17 -5.54
C ALA A 27 8.04 -2.38 -5.94
N SER A 28 8.69 -1.75 -4.96
CA SER A 28 10.01 -1.16 -5.17
C SER A 28 11.07 -2.23 -5.44
N ASP A 29 12.14 -1.81 -6.11
CA ASP A 29 13.35 -2.59 -6.32
C ASP A 29 13.96 -3.10 -5.00
N PHE A 30 13.94 -2.27 -3.94
CA PHE A 30 14.36 -2.65 -2.60
C PHE A 30 13.63 -3.91 -2.10
N LEU A 31 12.30 -3.98 -2.22
CA LEU A 31 11.55 -5.16 -1.82
C LEU A 31 11.79 -6.34 -2.77
N MET A 32 11.84 -6.10 -4.08
CA MET A 32 12.07 -7.15 -5.09
C MET A 32 13.47 -7.79 -5.01
N THR A 33 14.42 -7.11 -4.35
CA THR A 33 15.79 -7.60 -4.13
C THR A 33 16.02 -8.23 -2.76
N GLY A 34 14.97 -8.39 -1.94
CA GLY A 34 15.08 -9.05 -0.63
C GLY A 34 15.03 -8.10 0.57
N GLY A 35 14.78 -6.81 0.35
CA GLY A 35 14.58 -5.83 1.43
C GLY A 35 13.53 -6.32 2.44
N ASP A 36 13.81 -6.12 3.73
CA ASP A 36 13.00 -6.61 4.85
C ASP A 36 12.75 -8.13 4.86
N GLY A 37 13.56 -8.92 4.14
CA GLY A 37 13.35 -10.37 4.00
C GLY A 37 12.15 -10.74 3.10
N MET A 38 11.64 -9.78 2.33
CA MET A 38 10.51 -9.99 1.43
C MET A 38 10.97 -10.63 0.12
N PHE A 39 10.11 -11.44 -0.49
CA PHE A 39 10.38 -12.10 -1.79
C PHE A 39 11.71 -12.87 -1.85
N PRO A 40 11.91 -13.91 -1.00
CA PRO A 40 13.17 -14.66 -0.91
C PRO A 40 13.57 -15.38 -2.21
N ALA A 41 12.63 -15.53 -3.15
CA ALA A 41 12.89 -16.01 -4.49
C ALA A 41 12.54 -14.90 -5.50
N ARG A 42 13.47 -14.64 -6.42
CA ARG A 42 13.25 -13.67 -7.51
C ARG A 42 12.09 -14.15 -8.39
N PRO A 43 11.10 -13.29 -8.71
CA PRO A 43 10.02 -13.67 -9.59
C PRO A 43 10.56 -13.99 -11.00
N PRO A 44 9.87 -14.87 -11.75
CA PRO A 44 10.33 -15.34 -13.06
C PRO A 44 10.30 -14.25 -14.14
N VAL A 45 9.52 -13.19 -13.93
CA VAL A 45 9.38 -12.05 -14.82
C VAL A 45 9.44 -10.79 -13.98
N ILE A 46 10.30 -9.84 -14.38
CA ILE A 46 10.39 -8.51 -13.79
C ILE A 46 10.27 -7.53 -14.94
N GLU A 47 9.34 -6.60 -14.80
CA GLU A 47 9.17 -5.47 -15.68
C GLU A 47 9.55 -4.22 -14.88
N ASP A 48 10.58 -3.51 -15.34
CA ASP A 48 11.03 -2.29 -14.68
C ASP A 48 10.00 -1.17 -14.91
N GLY A 49 9.59 -0.53 -13.81
CA GLY A 49 8.74 0.65 -13.83
C GLY A 49 9.55 1.94 -13.86
N ALA A 50 8.85 3.06 -14.04
CA ALA A 50 9.44 4.37 -13.79
C ALA A 50 9.79 4.55 -12.30
N LEU A 51 10.64 5.54 -12.00
CA LEU A 51 10.98 5.87 -10.62
C LEU A 51 9.71 6.20 -9.84
N MET A 52 9.56 5.61 -8.65
CA MET A 52 8.38 5.83 -7.80
C MET A 52 8.12 7.32 -7.53
N ARG A 53 9.19 8.12 -7.38
CA ARG A 53 9.10 9.59 -7.25
C ARG A 53 8.40 10.22 -8.45
N ASP A 54 8.80 9.84 -9.66
CA ASP A 54 8.32 10.48 -10.89
C ASP A 54 6.88 10.06 -11.19
N GLU A 55 6.52 8.81 -10.88
CA GLU A 55 5.12 8.35 -10.93
C GLU A 55 4.23 9.06 -9.92
N LEU A 56 4.71 9.28 -8.69
CA LEU A 56 3.98 10.09 -7.70
C LEU A 56 3.75 11.52 -8.20
N VAL A 57 4.77 12.15 -8.80
CA VAL A 57 4.64 13.48 -9.40
C VAL A 57 3.62 13.47 -10.54
N ARG A 58 3.65 12.46 -11.42
CA ARG A 58 2.68 12.31 -12.51
C ARG A 58 1.25 12.21 -11.98
N VAL A 59 1.00 11.31 -11.03
CA VAL A 59 -0.34 11.11 -10.43
C VAL A 59 -0.81 12.36 -9.68
N LEU A 60 0.07 13.06 -8.97
CA LEU A 60 -0.29 14.32 -8.31
C LEU A 60 -0.67 15.40 -9.31
N ARG A 61 0.05 15.52 -10.44
CA ARG A 61 -0.31 16.46 -11.52
C ARG A 61 -1.65 16.13 -12.15
N GLU A 62 -1.95 14.86 -12.36
CA GLU A 62 -3.26 14.39 -12.85
C GLU A 62 -4.39 14.76 -11.89
N ARG A 63 -4.09 14.85 -10.60
CA ARG A 63 -5.01 15.34 -9.55
C ARG A 63 -4.96 16.85 -9.34
N ALA A 64 -4.45 17.61 -10.32
CA ALA A 64 -4.27 19.06 -10.25
C ALA A 64 -3.44 19.54 -9.03
N GLY A 65 -2.56 18.68 -8.50
CA GLY A 65 -1.71 18.98 -7.34
C GLY A 65 -2.44 18.97 -6.00
N SER A 66 -3.68 18.47 -5.93
CA SER A 66 -4.47 18.46 -4.70
C SER A 66 -4.83 17.04 -4.26
N LEU A 67 -4.62 16.76 -2.98
CA LEU A 67 -5.16 15.57 -2.32
C LEU A 67 -6.16 16.03 -1.26
N ARG A 68 -7.37 15.48 -1.36
CA ARG A 68 -8.40 15.71 -0.36
C ARG A 68 -8.28 14.64 0.73
N PRO A 69 -8.22 15.02 2.02
CA PRO A 69 -8.11 14.06 3.11
C PRO A 69 -9.38 13.18 3.26
N ASP A 70 -10.49 13.63 2.69
CA ASP A 70 -11.77 12.94 2.66
C ASP A 70 -12.04 12.22 1.32
N ASP A 71 -11.05 12.09 0.43
CA ASP A 71 -11.19 11.32 -0.81
C ASP A 71 -11.36 9.82 -0.49
N PRO A 72 -12.55 9.23 -0.73
CA PRO A 72 -12.83 7.84 -0.38
C PRO A 72 -12.01 6.83 -1.21
N VAL A 73 -11.39 7.28 -2.32
CA VAL A 73 -10.44 6.44 -3.09
C VAL A 73 -9.12 6.29 -2.35
N LEU A 74 -8.74 7.28 -1.54
CA LEU A 74 -7.46 7.32 -0.83
C LEU A 74 -7.59 7.01 0.67
N TYR A 75 -8.75 7.29 1.27
CA TYR A 75 -8.99 7.17 2.69
C TYR A 75 -10.34 6.49 2.96
N ASP A 76 -10.30 5.30 3.57
CA ASP A 76 -11.48 4.60 4.06
C ASP A 76 -11.61 4.80 5.59
N PRO A 77 -12.45 5.74 6.06
CA PRO A 77 -12.64 5.98 7.49
C PRO A 77 -13.39 4.84 8.20
N ALA A 78 -14.12 3.98 7.47
CA ALA A 78 -14.85 2.86 8.07
C ALA A 78 -13.93 1.69 8.43
N HIS A 79 -12.78 1.58 7.76
CA HIS A 79 -11.79 0.51 7.99
C HIS A 79 -10.37 1.08 8.20
N PRO A 80 -10.11 1.82 9.29
CA PRO A 80 -8.81 2.45 9.52
C PRO A 80 -7.71 1.39 9.72
N ARG A 81 -6.62 1.50 8.93
CA ARG A 81 -5.46 0.61 9.06
C ARG A 81 -4.71 0.77 10.39
N PHE A 82 -4.77 1.96 10.97
CA PHE A 82 -4.15 2.29 12.25
C PHE A 82 -5.16 3.02 13.13
N ALA A 83 -5.33 2.54 14.36
CA ALA A 83 -6.02 3.27 15.41
C ALA A 83 -4.98 4.16 16.12
N PHE A 84 -4.79 5.38 15.64
CA PHE A 84 -3.97 6.33 16.37
C PHE A 84 -4.74 6.86 17.59
N PRO A 85 -4.07 7.07 18.74
CA PRO A 85 -4.72 7.73 19.86
C PRO A 85 -5.15 9.13 19.44
N SER A 86 -6.45 9.43 19.54
CA SER A 86 -7.00 10.76 19.31
C SER A 86 -6.59 11.67 20.47
N ARG A 87 -5.42 12.31 20.36
CA ARG A 87 -5.05 13.44 21.21
C ARG A 87 -4.81 14.64 20.30
N PRO A 88 -5.29 15.85 20.64
CA PRO A 88 -4.78 17.03 19.98
C PRO A 88 -3.26 17.08 20.23
N ILE A 89 -2.47 17.04 19.16
CA ILE A 89 -1.06 17.40 19.24
C ILE A 89 -1.04 18.92 19.37
N HIS A 90 -0.99 19.40 20.61
CA HIS A 90 -0.73 20.81 20.87
C HIS A 90 0.73 21.07 20.53
N CYS A 91 1.00 21.79 19.44
CA CYS A 91 2.32 22.33 19.20
C CYS A 91 2.69 23.23 20.38
N ALA A 92 3.86 23.02 20.98
CA ALA A 92 4.40 23.99 21.92
C ALA A 92 4.65 25.29 21.14
N THR A 93 4.04 26.38 21.59
CA THR A 93 4.36 27.73 21.13
C THR A 93 5.85 27.99 21.43
N PRO A 94 6.62 28.58 20.49
CA PRO A 94 8.04 28.87 20.70
C PRO A 94 8.30 29.76 21.93
#